data_AF-A0A2A8B1X4-F1
#
_entry.id   AF-A0A2A8B1X4-F1
#
_cell.length_a   1.000
_cell.length_b   1.000
_cell.length_c   1.000
_cell.angle_alpha   90.00
_cell.angle_beta   90.00
_cell.angle_gamma   90.00
#
_symmetry.space_group_name_H-M   'P 1'
#
loop_
_entity.id
_entity.type
_entity.pdbx_description
1 polymer ?
#
loop_
_entity_poly.entity_id
_entity_poly.type
_entity_poly.pdbx_seq_one_letter_code
_entity_poly.pdbx_strand_id
1 'polypeptide(L)'
;DGTKFGKTEGGAVWLAPEKTSPYKFYQFWINTADADVYRFLKFFTFMDLAEINALEEEDKNSGKAPRAQYVLAEEVTGMVHGAEGLAAAKRITQSLFSGALHD
;
A
#
# COMPACT_ATOMS: atom_id res chain seq x y z
N ASP A 1 -12.20 10.69 -4.14
CA ASP A 1 -12.53 11.81 -5.06
C ASP A 1 -13.62 11.48 -6.10
N GLY A 2 -14.30 10.32 -6.01
CA GLY A 2 -15.31 9.92 -6.99
C GLY A 2 -14.75 9.14 -8.20
N THR A 3 -13.43 8.96 -8.28
CA THR A 3 -12.81 8.05 -9.25
C THR A 3 -13.14 6.60 -8.90
N LYS A 4 -13.30 5.75 -9.93
CA LYS A 4 -13.62 4.34 -9.74
C LYS A 4 -12.41 3.63 -9.15
N PHE A 5 -12.60 3.00 -7.98
CA PHE A 5 -11.58 2.21 -7.30
C PHE A 5 -10.90 1.20 -8.24
N GLY A 6 -9.57 1.15 -8.20
CA GLY A 6 -8.75 0.25 -9.03
C GLY A 6 -8.50 0.74 -10.46
N LYS A 7 -8.94 1.95 -10.84
CA LYS A 7 -8.48 2.63 -12.06
C LYS A 7 -7.42 3.66 -11.71
N THR A 8 -6.22 3.49 -12.26
CA THR A 8 -5.15 4.48 -12.24
C THR A 8 -5.05 5.14 -13.62
N GLU A 9 -4.26 6.21 -13.76
CA GLU A 9 -3.93 6.78 -15.08
C GLU A 9 -3.32 5.74 -16.03
N GLY A 10 -2.66 4.70 -15.48
CA GLY A 10 -2.11 3.56 -16.24
C GLY A 10 -3.10 2.42 -16.52
N GLY A 11 -4.39 2.56 -16.18
CA GLY A 11 -5.42 1.54 -16.38
C GLY A 11 -5.75 0.74 -15.12
N ALA A 12 -6.27 -0.48 -15.32
CA ALA A 12 -6.70 -1.35 -14.23
C ALA A 12 -5.51 -1.96 -13.46
N VAL A 13 -5.67 -2.12 -12.15
CA VAL A 13 -4.73 -2.85 -11.28
C VAL A 13 -5.11 -4.33 -11.29
N TRP A 14 -4.27 -5.16 -11.92
CA TRP A 14 -4.49 -6.60 -12.06
C TRP A 14 -3.82 -7.37 -10.93
N LEU A 15 -4.39 -8.52 -10.55
CA LEU A 15 -3.75 -9.44 -9.58
C LEU A 15 -2.64 -10.27 -10.21
N ALA A 16 -2.65 -10.43 -11.54
CA ALA A 16 -1.68 -11.23 -12.25
C ALA A 16 -0.37 -10.44 -12.42
N PRO A 17 0.78 -10.93 -11.90
CA PRO A 17 2.04 -10.19 -11.86
C PRO A 17 2.59 -9.79 -13.24
N GLU A 18 2.22 -10.52 -14.29
CA GLU A 18 2.58 -10.23 -15.68
C GLU A 18 1.81 -9.04 -16.27
N LYS A 19 0.67 -8.66 -15.68
CA LYS A 19 -0.13 -7.49 -16.10
C LYS A 19 0.11 -6.27 -15.19
N THR A 20 0.24 -6.50 -13.90
CA THR A 20 0.64 -5.48 -12.92
C THR A 20 1.71 -6.09 -12.04
N SER A 21 2.94 -5.63 -12.18
CA SER A 21 4.04 -6.17 -11.38
C SER A 21 3.79 -5.98 -9.88
N PRO A 22 4.32 -6.85 -9.00
CA PRO A 22 4.17 -6.70 -7.55
C PRO A 22 4.58 -5.32 -7.05
N TYR A 23 5.61 -4.71 -7.65
CA TYR A 23 5.99 -3.32 -7.37
C TYR A 23 4.86 -2.32 -7.71
N LYS A 24 4.31 -2.37 -8.93
CA LYS A 24 3.22 -1.45 -9.32
C LYS A 24 1.96 -1.68 -8.48
N PHE A 25 1.65 -2.93 -8.15
CA PHE A 25 0.56 -3.29 -7.26
C PHE A 25 0.75 -2.70 -5.86
N TYR A 26 1.95 -2.88 -5.29
CA TYR A 26 2.33 -2.30 -4.00
C TYR A 26 2.26 -0.76 -4.01
N GLN A 27 2.76 -0.11 -5.06
CA GLN A 27 2.68 1.35 -5.21
C GLN A 27 1.24 1.87 -5.33
N PHE A 28 0.34 1.11 -5.97
CA PHE A 28 -1.09 1.48 -6.00
C PHE A 28 -1.66 1.61 -4.58
N TRP A 29 -1.36 0.67 -3.69
CA TRP A 29 -1.84 0.72 -2.30
C TRP A 29 -1.14 1.79 -1.47
N ILE A 30 0.17 2.02 -1.67
CA ILE A 30 0.88 3.13 -1.01
C ILE A 30 0.25 4.48 -1.34
N ASN A 31 -0.23 4.66 -2.57
CA ASN A 31 -0.83 5.91 -3.02
C ASN A 31 -2.31 6.06 -2.59
N THR A 32 -2.78 5.24 -1.65
CA THR A 32 -4.13 5.37 -1.08
C THR A 32 -4.25 6.68 -0.30
N ALA A 33 -5.31 7.44 -0.55
CA ALA A 33 -5.59 8.67 0.18
C ALA A 33 -5.80 8.41 1.68
N ASP A 34 -5.35 9.34 2.53
CA ASP A 34 -5.50 9.27 3.99
C ASP A 34 -6.96 9.03 4.43
N ALA A 35 -7.91 9.62 3.71
CA ALA A 35 -9.34 9.49 3.99
C ALA A 35 -9.88 8.06 3.76
N ASP A 36 -9.19 7.25 2.96
CA ASP A 36 -9.64 5.92 2.55
C ASP A 36 -8.85 4.78 3.19
N VAL A 37 -7.61 5.02 3.62
CA VAL A 37 -6.66 3.96 4.00
C VAL A 37 -7.18 3.06 5.13
N TYR A 38 -7.75 3.63 6.20
CA TYR A 38 -8.28 2.83 7.32
C TYR A 38 -9.54 2.05 6.95
N ARG A 39 -10.35 2.58 6.05
CA ARG A 39 -11.50 1.86 5.48
C ARG A 39 -11.03 0.72 4.59
N PHE A 40 -9.96 0.91 3.84
CA PHE A 40 -9.38 -0.12 2.99
C PHE A 40 -8.68 -1.21 3.78
N LEU A 41 -8.00 -0.88 4.89
CA LEU A 41 -7.50 -1.87 5.84
C LEU A 41 -8.64 -2.81 6.30
N LYS A 42 -9.80 -2.25 6.64
CA LYS A 42 -10.99 -3.02 7.07
C LYS A 42 -11.60 -3.88 5.95
N PHE A 43 -11.40 -3.53 4.68
CA PHE A 43 -12.04 -4.20 3.54
C PHE A 43 -11.15 -5.23 2.85
N PHE A 44 -9.84 -5.00 2.81
CA PHE A 44 -8.92 -5.76 1.96
C PHE A 44 -7.85 -6.53 2.73
N THR A 45 -7.86 -6.44 4.06
CA THR A 45 -6.93 -7.18 4.92
C THR A 45 -7.69 -8.10 5.87
N PHE A 46 -6.96 -9.01 6.51
CA PHE A 46 -7.46 -9.84 7.60
C PHE A 46 -7.05 -9.31 8.98
N MET A 47 -6.60 -8.06 9.07
CA MET A 47 -6.22 -7.43 10.34
C MET A 47 -7.42 -7.28 11.27
N ASP A 48 -7.18 -7.40 12.58
CA ASP A 48 -8.22 -7.20 13.57
C ASP A 48 -8.62 -5.73 13.65
N LEU A 49 -9.91 -5.45 13.88
CA LEU A 49 -10.41 -4.08 14.01
C LEU A 49 -9.71 -3.30 15.13
N ALA A 50 -9.32 -3.99 16.21
CA ALA A 50 -8.57 -3.38 17.30
C ALA A 50 -7.18 -2.90 16.85
N GLU A 51 -6.48 -3.67 16.02
CA GLU A 51 -5.17 -3.31 15.48
C GLU A 51 -5.27 -2.14 14.50
N ILE A 52 -6.31 -2.14 13.64
CA ILE A 52 -6.55 -1.04 12.70
C ILE A 52 -6.84 0.26 13.47
N ASN A 53 -7.66 0.20 14.53
CA ASN A 53 -7.97 1.39 15.33
C ASN A 53 -6.73 1.89 16.10
N ALA A 54 -5.90 0.99 16.63
CA ALA A 54 -4.65 1.37 17.30
C ALA A 54 -3.67 2.05 16.35
N LEU A 55 -3.53 1.53 15.13
CA LEU A 55 -2.74 2.13 14.05
C LEU A 55 -3.24 3.53 13.68
N GLU A 56 -4.56 3.70 13.53
CA GLU A 56 -5.17 4.99 13.21
C GLU A 56 -4.88 6.05 14.29
N GLU A 57 -4.98 5.67 15.57
CA GLU A 57 -4.67 6.57 16.67
C GLU A 57 -3.17 6.87 16.78
N GLU A 58 -2.29 5.90 16.52
CA GLU A 58 -0.85 6.13 16.49
C GLU A 58 -0.47 7.14 15.39
N ASP A 59 -0.97 6.93 14.16
CA ASP A 59 -0.68 7.78 13.01
C ASP A 59 -1.14 9.23 13.27
N LYS A 60 -2.36 9.43 13.79
CA LYS A 60 -2.88 10.76 14.18
C LYS A 60 -2.02 11.47 15.22
N ASN A 61 -1.50 10.73 16.19
CA ASN A 61 -0.76 11.30 17.32
C ASN A 61 0.76 11.43 17.05
N SER A 62 1.27 10.83 15.99
CA SER A 62 2.71 10.77 15.69
C SER A 62 3.31 12.12 15.23
N GLY A 63 2.49 13.02 14.67
CA GLY A 63 2.95 14.22 13.99
C GLY A 63 3.78 13.95 12.72
N LYS A 64 3.75 12.70 12.22
CA LYS A 64 4.45 12.26 11.01
C LYS A 64 3.45 11.89 9.92
N ALA A 65 3.96 11.59 8.73
CA ALA A 65 3.15 10.97 7.68
C ALA A 65 2.61 9.61 8.17
N PRO A 66 1.32 9.29 7.91
CA PRO A 66 0.73 8.02 8.33
C PRO A 66 1.49 6.81 7.77
N ARG A 67 1.63 5.76 8.57
CA ARG A 67 2.21 4.48 8.14
C ARG A 67 1.14 3.52 7.59
N ALA A 68 -0.15 3.82 7.77
CA ALA A 68 -1.26 2.99 7.34
C ALA A 68 -1.22 2.57 5.86
N GLN A 69 -0.75 3.43 4.95
CA GLN A 69 -0.66 3.11 3.53
C GLN A 69 0.36 2.01 3.26
N TYR A 70 1.49 2.06 3.96
CA TYR A 70 2.50 1.02 3.88
C TYR A 70 1.97 -0.29 4.46
N VAL A 71 1.30 -0.25 5.61
CA VAL A 71 0.66 -1.44 6.19
C VAL A 71 -0.33 -2.07 5.21
N LEU A 72 -1.23 -1.27 4.63
CA LEU A 72 -2.19 -1.74 3.64
C LEU A 72 -1.49 -2.36 2.43
N ALA A 73 -0.45 -1.71 1.91
CA ALA A 73 0.29 -2.22 0.77
C ALA A 73 1.00 -3.53 1.07
N GLU A 74 1.58 -3.67 2.27
CA GLU A 74 2.27 -4.88 2.70
C GLU A 74 1.31 -6.06 2.85
N GLU A 75 0.18 -5.86 3.55
CA GLU A 75 -0.84 -6.89 3.75
C GLU A 75 -1.42 -7.39 2.44
N VAL A 76 -1.88 -6.48 1.58
CA VAL A 76 -2.57 -6.88 0.34
C VAL A 76 -1.58 -7.46 -0.67
N THR A 77 -0.36 -6.92 -0.77
CA THR A 77 0.66 -7.46 -1.66
C THR A 77 1.16 -8.82 -1.17
N GLY A 78 1.35 -9.00 0.14
CA GLY A 78 1.72 -10.29 0.72
C GLY A 78 0.64 -11.35 0.48
N MET A 79 -0.63 -10.98 0.62
CA MET A 79 -1.76 -11.87 0.33
C MET A 79 -1.83 -12.30 -1.14
N VAL A 80 -1.62 -11.38 -2.08
CA VAL A 80 -1.81 -11.64 -3.53
C VAL A 80 -0.57 -12.22 -4.19
N HIS A 81 0.62 -11.74 -3.83
CA HIS A 81 1.89 -12.05 -4.49
C HIS A 81 2.88 -12.82 -3.60
N GLY A 82 2.49 -13.18 -2.39
CA GLY A 82 3.32 -13.91 -1.45
C GLY A 82 4.51 -13.11 -0.91
N ALA A 83 5.28 -13.75 -0.02
CA ALA A 83 6.43 -13.13 0.64
C ALA A 83 7.51 -12.66 -0.36
N GLU A 84 7.78 -13.43 -1.42
CA GLU A 84 8.77 -13.06 -2.42
C GLU A 84 8.36 -11.83 -3.24
N GLY A 85 7.10 -11.77 -3.67
CA GLY A 85 6.56 -10.63 -4.40
C GLY A 85 6.58 -9.36 -3.55
N LEU A 86 6.21 -9.47 -2.28
CA LEU A 86 6.28 -8.37 -1.32
C LEU A 86 7.74 -7.92 -1.09
N ALA A 87 8.67 -8.85 -0.86
CA ALA A 87 10.07 -8.52 -0.66
C ALA A 87 10.68 -7.82 -1.88
N ALA A 88 10.35 -8.29 -3.09
CA ALA A 88 10.77 -7.66 -4.33
C ALA A 88 10.20 -6.23 -4.46
N ALA A 89 8.91 -6.04 -4.16
CA ALA A 89 8.27 -4.73 -4.20
C ALA A 89 8.92 -3.75 -3.21
N LYS A 90 9.09 -4.15 -1.94
CA LYS A 90 9.74 -3.33 -0.90
C LYS A 90 11.17 -2.94 -1.29
N ARG A 91 11.95 -3.89 -1.83
CA ARG A 91 13.32 -3.63 -2.30
C ARG A 91 13.34 -2.58 -3.41
N ILE A 92 12.49 -2.72 -4.42
CA ILE A 92 12.44 -1.77 -5.55
C ILE A 92 12.01 -0.39 -5.06
N THR A 93 10.98 -0.31 -4.22
CA THR A 93 10.54 0.96 -3.60
C THR A 93 11.69 1.62 -2.83
N GLN A 94 12.39 0.88 -1.97
CA GLN A 94 13.52 1.43 -1.22
C GLN A 94 14.64 1.91 -2.14
N SER A 95 15.05 1.11 -3.12
CA SER A 95 16.14 1.46 -4.04
C SER A 95 15.87 2.69 -4.88
N LEU A 96 14.62 2.89 -5.35
CA LEU A 96 14.25 4.04 -6.15
C LEU A 96 14.30 5.36 -5.35
N PHE A 97 13.94 5.32 -4.06
CA PHE A 97 13.91 6.51 -3.22
C PHE A 97 15.16 6.71 -2.36
N SER A 98 16.00 5.68 -2.17
CA SER A 98 17.30 5.81 -1.50
C SER A 98 18.41 6.35 -2.42
N GLY A 99 18.26 6.20 -3.74
CA GLY A 99 19.25 6.66 -4.73
C GLY A 99 18.97 8.04 -5.33
N ALA A 100 17.78 8.61 -5.13
CA ALA A 100 17.33 9.84 -5.80
C ALA A 100 17.43 11.12 -4.95
N LEU A 101 17.95 11.04 -3.71
CA LEU A 101 18.13 12.20 -2.82
C LEU A 101 19.60 12.63 -2.67
N HIS A 102 20.50 12.10 -3.50
CA HIS A 102 21.87 12.60 -3.64
C HIS A 102 22.04 13.16 -5.07
N ASP A 103 21.40 14.30 -5.34
CA ASP A 103 21.84 15.33 -6.28
C ASP A 103 21.04 16.63 -6.01
#